data_AF-A0A955VBQ5-F1
#
_entry.id   AF-A0A955VBQ5-F1
#
_cell.length_a   1.000
_cell.length_b   1.000
_cell.length_c   1.000
_cell.angle_alpha   90.00
_cell.angle_beta   90.00
_cell.angle_gamma   90.00
#
_symmetry.space_group_name_H-M   'P 1'
#
loop_
_entity.id
_entity.type
_entity.pdbx_description
1 polymer ?
#
loop_
_entity_poly.entity_id
_entity_poly.type
_entity_poly.pdbx_seq_one_letter_code
_entity_poly.pdbx_strand_id
1 'polypeptide(L)'
;SRPAAATSAPSASSSSCARGGTDRWRLAPSPPAGPLASPSPRSSRSPPPPAPPADDAPPEPLSVPPSALTVSARVVPEGKTRRDAQELVLGQPILFEITVSAPRDVELFEPVKPATGSFKLLESQPGTRQTTADALTETYRFRLLPLRVGFEKIPPVEIAYRPRGATAGGSVSTEPLRFHVVGNLENEQDPALAAPPAPVPVIATNWVLVWGLSVGGAIVVAALLTLFVLRALDARFKALAPAPPPRPANEVAIERLDALDGTPDDALDGAARMATTVDILRQYLGGRYGFDALEMTTPELRRELADADLKGIAQTDIDRVLDEADLVKFARIVPSPESARAVAPKVRHVVEVTWEPPKVEVEEEQVPVLEAATQKQRVFAGAIDLGIAGALAILLFALLMVAGALEYGFTAILLVSVLLLFRDAFGRSVGKVVLGLAVVQRRDRQPPATPKQLVVRNLLLVVWPLTLVLEAMVQRRHPLGLRLGDMLAGTEVVQGGRR
;
A
#
# COMPACT_ATOMS: atom_id res chain seq x y z
N SER A 1 2.85 -47.85 -40.92
CA SER A 1 1.64 -47.26 -41.53
C SER A 1 1.81 -45.74 -41.63
N ARG A 2 1.41 -45.18 -42.77
CA ARG A 2 1.39 -43.74 -43.17
C ARG A 2 0.38 -43.66 -44.36
N PRO A 3 -0.03 -42.48 -44.87
CA PRO A 3 0.18 -41.09 -44.41
C PRO A 3 -1.20 -40.48 -44.00
N ALA A 4 -1.55 -39.18 -44.01
CA ALA A 4 -1.20 -37.94 -44.74
C ALA A 4 -1.89 -36.73 -44.03
N ALA A 5 -1.82 -35.44 -44.39
CA ALA A 5 -0.90 -34.54 -45.14
C ALA A 5 -1.57 -33.13 -45.15
N ALA A 6 -0.95 -31.97 -45.42
CA ALA A 6 0.44 -31.49 -45.30
C ALA A 6 0.45 -29.94 -45.48
N THR A 7 1.54 -29.33 -45.00
CA THR A 7 2.09 -27.97 -45.21
C THR A 7 1.86 -27.31 -46.58
N SER A 8 1.65 -25.98 -46.64
CA SER A 8 2.52 -25.00 -47.37
C SER A 8 1.91 -23.60 -47.59
N ALA A 9 2.79 -22.59 -47.66
CA ALA A 9 2.62 -21.29 -48.33
C ALA A 9 3.69 -21.21 -49.46
N PRO A 10 3.61 -20.35 -50.51
CA PRO A 10 3.99 -18.93 -50.35
C PRO A 10 3.43 -17.90 -51.40
N SER A 11 3.91 -16.64 -51.27
CA SER A 11 4.27 -15.64 -52.30
C SER A 11 3.23 -14.88 -53.19
N ALA A 12 3.35 -13.54 -53.12
CA ALA A 12 3.48 -12.56 -54.21
C ALA A 12 2.28 -12.04 -55.06
N SER A 13 1.98 -10.75 -54.85
CA SER A 13 1.67 -9.67 -55.83
C SER A 13 0.73 -9.91 -57.04
N SER A 14 -0.34 -9.09 -57.15
CA SER A 14 -0.38 -7.92 -58.09
C SER A 14 -1.75 -7.20 -58.18
N SER A 15 -1.69 -5.88 -58.42
CA SER A 15 -2.66 -4.99 -59.12
C SER A 15 -4.19 -5.14 -58.98
N SER A 16 -4.86 -4.10 -58.43
CA SER A 16 -6.08 -3.52 -59.04
C SER A 16 -6.43 -2.11 -58.51
N CYS A 17 -6.33 -1.16 -59.42
CA CYS A 17 -6.78 0.23 -59.47
C CYS A 17 -8.14 0.64 -58.84
N ALA A 18 -8.10 1.75 -58.07
CA ALA A 18 -8.90 2.99 -58.19
C ALA A 18 -10.45 3.01 -58.24
N ARG A 19 -11.10 3.70 -57.26
CA ARG A 19 -11.56 5.12 -57.38
C ARG A 19 -12.33 5.67 -56.16
N GLY A 20 -12.24 7.00 -55.93
CA GLY A 20 -13.05 7.81 -54.97
C GLY A 20 -12.59 7.70 -53.51
N GLY A 21 -12.18 8.76 -52.78
CA GLY A 21 -12.73 10.12 -52.67
C GLY A 21 -13.45 10.21 -51.31
N THR A 22 -13.19 11.13 -50.38
CA THR A 22 -12.52 12.45 -50.43
C THR A 22 -11.84 12.80 -49.09
N ASP A 23 -10.71 13.52 -49.13
CA ASP A 23 -9.95 13.97 -47.95
C ASP A 23 -10.67 14.99 -47.05
N ARG A 24 -10.34 14.98 -45.74
CA ARG A 24 -10.64 16.10 -44.83
C ARG A 24 -9.67 16.21 -43.64
N TRP A 25 -8.42 16.58 -43.91
CA TRP A 25 -7.48 17.02 -42.87
C TRP A 25 -7.79 18.46 -42.41
N ARG A 26 -7.81 18.69 -41.09
CA ARG A 26 -7.99 20.04 -40.50
C ARG A 26 -6.63 20.67 -40.24
N LEU A 27 -6.39 21.87 -40.79
CA LEU A 27 -5.30 22.76 -40.40
C LEU A 27 -5.76 23.74 -39.32
N ALA A 28 -4.82 24.18 -38.48
CA ALA A 28 -5.04 25.17 -37.42
C ALA A 28 -5.13 26.61 -37.97
N PRO A 29 -5.79 27.55 -37.27
CA PRO A 29 -6.13 28.87 -37.82
C PRO A 29 -5.01 29.91 -37.69
N SER A 30 -5.00 30.86 -38.63
CA SER A 30 -4.19 32.09 -38.61
C SER A 30 -4.87 33.22 -37.82
N PRO A 31 -4.13 34.18 -37.25
CA PRO A 31 -4.71 35.39 -36.65
C PRO A 31 -5.10 36.45 -37.72
N PRO A 32 -6.12 37.30 -37.47
CA PRO A 32 -6.64 38.27 -38.43
C PRO A 32 -5.92 39.64 -38.39
N ALA A 33 -6.11 40.44 -39.44
CA ALA A 33 -5.55 41.78 -39.59
C ALA A 33 -6.63 42.89 -39.50
N GLY A 34 -6.29 44.00 -38.82
CA GLY A 34 -6.82 45.38 -39.02
C GLY A 34 -8.31 45.65 -38.72
N PRO A 35 -8.66 46.85 -38.19
CA PRO A 35 -9.00 47.94 -39.13
C PRO A 35 -8.72 49.42 -38.69
N LEU A 36 -8.54 50.28 -39.72
CA LEU A 36 -9.02 51.68 -39.89
C LEU A 36 -8.54 52.86 -38.98
N ALA A 37 -7.56 53.62 -39.53
CA ALA A 37 -7.64 55.04 -39.97
C ALA A 37 -8.17 56.22 -39.09
N SER A 38 -7.23 57.18 -38.85
CA SER A 38 -7.38 58.67 -38.93
C SER A 38 -8.10 59.45 -37.80
N PRO A 39 -7.84 60.79 -37.61
CA PRO A 39 -7.01 61.72 -38.39
C PRO A 39 -5.92 62.51 -37.60
N SER A 40 -5.10 63.30 -38.31
CA SER A 40 -4.08 64.23 -37.77
C SER A 40 -4.58 65.68 -37.62
N PRO A 41 -3.84 66.54 -36.88
CA PRO A 41 -3.67 67.94 -37.27
C PRO A 41 -2.20 68.36 -37.46
N ARG A 42 -2.00 69.57 -38.00
CA ARG A 42 -0.73 70.11 -38.56
C ARG A 42 -0.02 71.07 -37.61
N SER A 43 1.33 71.12 -37.67
CA SER A 43 2.21 72.31 -37.63
C SER A 43 3.64 71.87 -37.28
N SER A 44 4.75 72.46 -37.72
CA SER A 44 5.03 73.55 -38.68
C SER A 44 6.50 73.42 -39.11
N ARG A 45 6.87 73.90 -40.31
CA ARG A 45 8.28 73.94 -40.74
C ARG A 45 9.03 75.09 -40.05
N SER A 46 10.25 74.82 -39.59
CA SER A 46 11.28 75.82 -39.30
C SER A 46 12.59 75.41 -40.01
N PRO A 47 13.37 76.36 -40.56
CA PRO A 47 14.60 76.05 -41.31
C PRO A 47 15.78 75.73 -40.36
N PRO A 48 16.83 75.03 -40.85
CA PRO A 48 18.04 74.79 -40.08
C PRO A 48 18.90 76.07 -39.95
N PRO A 49 19.65 76.24 -38.84
CA PRO A 49 20.62 77.33 -38.68
C PRO A 49 21.87 77.13 -39.56
N PRO A 50 22.62 78.20 -39.87
CA PRO A 50 23.83 78.13 -40.70
C PRO A 50 25.00 77.43 -39.98
N ALA A 51 25.88 76.81 -40.76
CA ALA A 51 27.06 76.12 -40.25
C ALA A 51 28.14 77.10 -39.71
N PRO A 52 28.81 76.78 -38.59
CA PRO A 52 30.02 77.49 -38.16
C PRO A 52 31.23 77.15 -39.07
N PRO A 53 32.28 78.00 -39.09
CA PRO A 53 33.39 77.87 -40.02
C PRO A 53 34.30 76.67 -39.72
N ALA A 54 35.00 76.23 -40.76
CA ALA A 54 36.03 75.20 -40.65
C ALA A 54 37.35 75.82 -40.17
N ASP A 55 37.81 75.37 -39.01
CA ASP A 55 39.21 75.34 -38.57
C ASP A 55 39.36 74.20 -37.55
N ASP A 56 40.60 73.80 -37.25
CA ASP A 56 41.01 72.64 -36.46
C ASP A 56 40.63 71.26 -37.05
N ALA A 57 41.41 70.84 -38.05
CA ALA A 57 41.54 69.43 -38.41
C ALA A 57 42.19 68.63 -37.26
N PRO A 58 41.61 67.51 -36.80
CA PRO A 58 42.32 66.56 -35.94
C PRO A 58 43.52 65.96 -36.69
N PRO A 59 44.62 65.60 -36.00
CA PRO A 59 45.72 64.91 -36.65
C PRO A 59 45.24 63.60 -37.28
N GLU A 60 45.75 63.27 -38.47
CA GLU A 60 45.42 62.03 -39.16
C GLU A 60 45.64 60.82 -38.23
N PRO A 61 44.67 59.90 -38.08
CA PRO A 61 44.91 58.68 -37.35
C PRO A 61 46.01 57.90 -38.07
N LEU A 62 47.03 57.45 -37.33
CA LEU A 62 48.16 56.66 -37.84
C LEU A 62 47.66 55.41 -38.59
N SER A 63 47.45 55.54 -39.89
CA SER A 63 47.02 54.47 -40.76
C SER A 63 48.24 53.61 -41.11
N VAL A 64 48.56 52.66 -40.23
CA VAL A 64 49.51 51.59 -40.56
C VAL A 64 48.97 50.90 -41.81
N PRO A 65 49.66 50.98 -42.98
CA PRO A 65 49.16 50.36 -44.19
C PRO A 65 49.15 48.84 -44.00
N PRO A 66 48.15 48.10 -44.53
CA PRO A 66 48.01 46.66 -44.29
C PRO A 66 49.21 45.84 -44.79
N SER A 67 50.04 46.41 -45.67
CA SER A 67 51.31 45.85 -46.14
C SER A 67 52.42 45.76 -45.07
N ALA A 68 52.25 46.33 -43.87
CA ALA A 68 53.18 46.18 -42.75
C ALA A 68 52.85 45.00 -41.81
N LEU A 69 51.71 44.32 -42.02
CA LEU A 69 51.28 43.16 -41.24
C LEU A 69 51.52 41.88 -42.03
N THR A 70 52.38 40.99 -41.52
CA THR A 70 52.58 39.67 -42.15
C THR A 70 51.81 38.61 -41.39
N VAL A 71 50.77 38.06 -42.01
CA VAL A 71 49.99 36.94 -41.46
C VAL A 71 50.30 35.68 -42.26
N SER A 72 50.71 34.62 -41.57
CA SER A 72 50.92 33.31 -42.15
C SER A 72 50.15 32.27 -41.34
N ALA A 73 49.58 31.28 -42.02
CA ALA A 73 48.85 30.19 -41.38
C ALA A 73 49.39 28.86 -41.91
N ARG A 74 49.65 27.92 -41.01
CA ARG A 74 50.20 26.59 -41.35
C ARG A 74 49.44 25.49 -40.61
N VAL A 75 49.41 24.31 -41.20
CA VAL A 75 48.93 23.10 -40.53
C VAL A 75 50.11 22.19 -40.23
N VAL A 76 50.12 21.64 -39.03
CA VAL A 76 51.06 20.61 -38.56
C VAL A 76 50.23 19.38 -38.19
N PRO A 77 50.35 18.25 -38.90
CA PRO A 77 49.61 17.03 -38.57
C PRO A 77 50.16 16.40 -37.27
N GLU A 78 49.28 15.99 -36.36
CA GLU A 78 49.67 15.29 -35.13
C GLU A 78 49.75 13.77 -35.37
N GLY A 79 50.91 13.26 -35.81
CA GLY A 79 51.09 11.82 -35.96
C GLY A 79 52.38 11.39 -36.64
N LYS A 80 52.68 10.08 -36.59
CA LYS A 80 53.84 9.47 -37.26
C LYS A 80 53.67 9.30 -38.77
N THR A 81 52.44 9.43 -39.29
CA THR A 81 52.12 9.20 -40.70
C THR A 81 52.24 10.50 -41.48
N ARG A 82 53.49 10.91 -41.78
CA ARG A 82 53.78 12.04 -42.67
C ARG A 82 53.52 11.66 -44.14
N ARG A 83 52.25 11.36 -44.47
CA ARG A 83 51.74 11.55 -45.83
C ARG A 83 51.73 13.05 -46.13
N ASP A 84 51.54 13.40 -47.39
CA ASP A 84 51.95 14.71 -47.91
C ASP A 84 51.30 15.88 -47.16
N ALA A 85 51.93 17.07 -47.15
CA ALA A 85 51.50 18.20 -46.32
C ALA A 85 50.09 18.76 -46.68
N GLN A 86 49.45 18.21 -47.71
CA GLN A 86 48.11 18.54 -48.18
C GLN A 86 47.11 17.36 -48.06
N GLU A 87 47.54 16.17 -47.59
CA GLU A 87 46.67 15.03 -47.31
C GLU A 87 46.39 14.89 -45.81
N LEU A 88 45.11 14.79 -45.43
CA LEU A 88 44.67 14.67 -44.04
C LEU A 88 43.80 13.42 -43.86
N VAL A 89 43.89 12.76 -42.71
CA VAL A 89 43.10 11.55 -42.43
C VAL A 89 41.83 11.91 -41.65
N LEU A 90 40.67 11.43 -42.11
CA LEU A 90 39.39 11.59 -41.43
C LEU A 90 39.47 11.15 -39.96
N GLY A 91 39.02 11.99 -39.03
CA GLY A 91 39.04 11.69 -37.60
C GLY A 91 40.41 11.77 -36.92
N GLN A 92 41.50 12.13 -37.62
CA GLN A 92 42.77 12.46 -36.96
C GLN A 92 42.86 13.97 -36.70
N PRO A 93 43.20 14.40 -35.47
CA PRO A 93 43.33 15.82 -35.16
C PRO A 93 44.56 16.43 -35.86
N ILE A 94 44.43 17.70 -36.23
CA ILE A 94 45.50 18.52 -36.83
C ILE A 94 45.71 19.76 -35.97
N LEU A 95 46.96 20.23 -35.90
CA LEU A 95 47.30 21.50 -35.27
C LEU A 95 47.33 22.59 -36.35
N PHE A 96 46.47 23.58 -36.23
CA PHE A 96 46.42 24.75 -37.09
C PHE A 96 47.06 25.93 -36.36
N GLU A 97 48.22 26.37 -36.82
CA GLU A 97 48.97 27.49 -36.24
C GLU A 97 48.82 28.73 -37.13
N ILE A 98 48.41 29.85 -36.52
CA ILE A 98 48.35 31.16 -37.18
C ILE A 98 49.39 32.07 -36.54
N THR A 99 50.35 32.54 -37.32
CA THR A 99 51.40 33.47 -36.88
C THR A 99 51.19 34.83 -37.52
N VAL A 100 50.94 35.83 -36.67
CA VAL A 100 50.79 37.24 -37.03
C VAL A 100 52.04 37.98 -36.57
N SER A 101 52.73 38.65 -37.49
CA SER A 101 53.81 39.57 -37.19
C SER A 101 53.35 41.01 -37.49
N ALA A 102 53.43 41.86 -36.47
CA ALA A 102 52.90 43.22 -36.48
C ALA A 102 53.90 44.23 -35.86
N PRO A 103 53.82 45.52 -36.23
CA PRO A 103 54.52 46.59 -35.52
C PRO A 103 54.12 46.68 -34.03
N ARG A 104 55.04 47.19 -33.19
CA ARG A 104 54.88 47.23 -31.72
C ARG A 104 53.74 48.12 -31.20
N ASP A 105 53.20 48.99 -32.04
CA ASP A 105 52.12 49.94 -31.73
C ASP A 105 50.72 49.39 -32.06
N VAL A 106 50.58 48.10 -32.38
CA VAL A 106 49.30 47.46 -32.72
C VAL A 106 48.85 46.48 -31.62
N GLU A 107 47.60 46.60 -31.19
CA GLU A 107 46.92 45.60 -30.38
C GLU A 107 46.23 44.56 -31.28
N LEU A 108 46.57 43.28 -31.11
CA LEU A 108 45.93 42.14 -31.78
C LEU A 108 44.82 41.54 -30.91
N PHE A 109 43.72 41.10 -31.53
CA PHE A 109 42.62 40.41 -30.85
C PHE A 109 42.56 38.94 -31.30
N GLU A 110 42.57 38.02 -30.34
CA GLU A 110 42.47 36.58 -30.59
C GLU A 110 41.13 36.21 -31.26
N PRO A 111 41.13 35.44 -32.37
CA PRO A 111 39.89 35.01 -33.01
C PRO A 111 39.22 33.92 -32.17
N VAL A 112 38.33 34.32 -31.25
CA VAL A 112 37.66 33.47 -30.25
C VAL A 112 36.89 32.29 -30.86
N LYS A 113 36.44 32.40 -32.12
CA LYS A 113 35.86 31.30 -32.92
C LYS A 113 36.22 31.48 -34.39
N PRO A 114 37.35 30.93 -34.88
CA PRO A 114 37.68 31.01 -36.30
C PRO A 114 36.64 30.25 -37.14
N ALA A 115 36.42 30.69 -38.38
CA ALA A 115 35.65 29.91 -39.33
C ALA A 115 36.47 28.68 -39.75
N THR A 116 36.04 27.48 -39.37
CA THR A 116 36.79 26.22 -39.62
C THR A 116 36.18 25.35 -40.72
N GLY A 117 35.10 25.78 -41.37
CA GLY A 117 34.47 25.04 -42.47
C GLY A 117 33.99 23.64 -42.04
N SER A 118 34.41 22.60 -42.76
CA SER A 118 34.11 21.19 -42.45
C SER A 118 34.98 20.58 -41.34
N PHE A 119 35.87 21.37 -40.74
CA PHE A 119 36.69 20.96 -39.60
C PHE A 119 36.03 21.40 -38.30
N LYS A 120 35.95 20.51 -37.31
CA LYS A 120 35.46 20.83 -35.96
C LYS A 120 36.62 21.33 -35.09
N LEU A 121 36.46 22.52 -34.51
CA LEU A 121 37.34 22.99 -33.45
C LEU A 121 37.17 22.11 -32.20
N LEU A 122 38.26 21.47 -31.75
CA LEU A 122 38.32 20.70 -30.52
C LEU A 122 38.80 21.55 -29.35
N GLU A 123 39.85 22.34 -29.56
CA GLU A 123 40.55 23.11 -28.53
C GLU A 123 41.20 24.35 -29.15
N SER A 124 41.20 25.46 -28.43
CA SER A 124 41.95 26.68 -28.74
C SER A 124 42.97 26.89 -27.63
N GLN A 125 44.26 26.95 -27.97
CA GLN A 125 45.32 27.27 -27.01
C GLN A 125 45.65 28.76 -27.11
N PRO A 126 45.78 29.47 -25.97
CA PRO A 126 46.01 30.91 -25.96
C PRO A 126 47.31 31.26 -26.69
N GLY A 127 47.29 32.38 -27.41
CA GLY A 127 48.39 32.80 -28.28
C GLY A 127 49.72 32.98 -27.54
N THR A 128 50.80 32.42 -28.10
CA THR A 128 52.15 32.69 -27.60
C THR A 128 52.64 34.02 -28.19
N ARG A 129 52.84 35.03 -27.35
CA ARG A 129 53.35 36.36 -27.75
C ARG A 129 54.87 36.44 -27.55
N GLN A 130 55.60 36.82 -28.60
CA GLN A 130 57.03 37.11 -28.58
C GLN A 130 57.28 38.53 -29.10
N THR A 131 58.09 39.31 -28.38
CA THR A 131 58.40 40.70 -28.75
C THR A 131 59.88 40.84 -29.08
N THR A 132 60.20 41.09 -30.35
CA THR A 132 61.55 41.42 -30.84
C THR A 132 61.74 42.94 -30.81
N ALA A 133 62.95 43.46 -31.08
CA ALA A 133 63.29 44.88 -31.00
C ALA A 133 62.29 45.80 -31.73
N ASP A 134 61.85 45.41 -32.93
CA ASP A 134 61.00 46.25 -33.80
C ASP A 134 59.60 45.66 -34.08
N ALA A 135 59.34 44.40 -33.74
CA ALA A 135 58.11 43.69 -34.07
C ALA A 135 57.52 42.87 -32.91
N LEU A 136 56.18 42.74 -32.93
CA LEU A 136 55.36 41.87 -32.10
C LEU A 136 54.92 40.67 -32.93
N THR A 137 55.20 39.45 -32.46
CA THR A 137 54.73 38.22 -33.10
C THR A 137 53.81 37.46 -32.16
N GLU A 138 52.61 37.12 -32.62
CA GLU A 138 51.67 36.26 -31.91
C GLU A 138 51.37 35.00 -32.71
N THR A 139 51.43 33.85 -32.03
CA THR A 139 51.10 32.54 -32.62
C THR A 139 49.92 31.92 -31.88
N TYR A 140 48.76 31.87 -32.54
CA TYR A 140 47.56 31.17 -32.07
C TYR A 140 47.57 29.71 -32.54
N ARG A 141 47.08 28.78 -31.71
CA ARG A 141 47.03 27.35 -32.03
C ARG A 141 45.64 26.75 -31.84
N PHE A 142 45.10 26.16 -32.88
CA PHE A 142 43.78 25.53 -32.90
C PHE A 142 43.91 24.04 -33.21
N ARG A 143 43.32 23.18 -32.35
CA ARG A 143 43.23 21.75 -32.60
C ARG A 143 41.96 21.48 -33.40
N LEU A 144 42.09 21.09 -34.65
CA LEU A 144 40.97 20.88 -35.58
C LEU A 144 40.78 19.39 -35.91
N LEU A 145 39.55 18.97 -36.18
CA LEU A 145 39.21 17.59 -36.55
C LEU A 145 38.43 17.57 -37.89
N PRO A 146 38.93 16.92 -38.95
CA PRO A 146 38.19 16.77 -40.20
C PRO A 146 37.00 15.81 -40.01
N LEU A 147 35.80 16.26 -40.40
CA LEU A 147 34.55 15.49 -40.31
C LEU A 147 34.03 14.95 -41.64
N ARG A 148 34.65 15.31 -42.78
CA ARG A 148 34.22 14.93 -44.13
C ARG A 148 35.41 14.55 -44.98
N VAL A 149 35.19 13.60 -45.90
CA VAL A 149 36.18 13.16 -46.90
C VAL A 149 36.05 13.96 -48.19
N GLY A 150 37.16 14.09 -48.93
CA GLY A 150 37.24 14.84 -50.19
C GLY A 150 38.06 16.14 -50.07
N PHE A 151 37.94 17.01 -51.07
CA PHE A 151 38.66 18.28 -51.11
C PHE A 151 37.98 19.33 -50.22
N GLU A 152 38.49 19.47 -49.01
CA GLU A 152 37.98 20.41 -48.00
C GLU A 152 38.92 21.60 -47.84
N LYS A 153 38.40 22.72 -47.33
CA LYS A 153 39.18 23.94 -47.11
C LYS A 153 38.92 24.55 -45.75
N ILE A 154 39.97 25.08 -45.14
CA ILE A 154 39.86 26.02 -44.03
C ILE A 154 39.65 27.40 -44.67
N PRO A 155 38.52 28.07 -44.44
CA PRO A 155 38.28 29.41 -44.99
C PRO A 155 39.23 30.44 -44.33
N PRO A 156 39.36 31.65 -44.92
CA PRO A 156 40.15 32.73 -44.32
C PRO A 156 39.71 33.01 -42.89
N VAL A 157 40.65 33.06 -41.96
CA VAL A 157 40.39 33.47 -40.57
C VAL A 157 40.72 34.95 -40.46
N GLU A 158 39.69 35.74 -40.10
CA GLU A 158 39.83 37.16 -39.82
C GLU A 158 40.39 37.39 -38.41
N ILE A 159 41.39 38.27 -38.33
CA ILE A 159 42.07 38.68 -37.10
C ILE A 159 41.94 40.18 -37.00
N ALA A 160 41.20 40.65 -36.01
CA ALA A 160 41.03 42.08 -35.77
C ALA A 160 42.29 42.65 -35.12
N TYR A 161 42.67 43.85 -35.54
CA TYR A 161 43.78 44.61 -34.98
C TYR A 161 43.41 46.07 -34.77
N ARG A 162 44.03 46.74 -33.80
CA ARG A 162 43.82 48.17 -33.53
C ARG A 162 45.15 48.88 -33.29
N PRO A 163 45.53 49.86 -34.14
CA PRO A 163 46.65 50.74 -33.85
C PRO A 163 46.41 51.55 -32.57
N ARG A 164 47.44 51.67 -31.74
CA ARG A 164 47.37 52.32 -30.43
C ARG A 164 47.16 53.83 -30.58
N GLY A 165 45.93 54.27 -30.35
CA GLY A 165 45.49 55.66 -30.52
C GLY A 165 44.42 55.84 -31.60
N ALA A 166 44.14 54.82 -32.42
CA ALA A 166 43.06 54.85 -33.40
C ALA A 166 41.72 54.37 -32.79
N THR A 167 40.62 55.07 -33.12
CA THR A 167 39.26 54.66 -32.72
C THR A 167 38.70 53.55 -33.61
N ALA A 168 39.20 53.43 -34.84
CA ALA A 168 38.86 52.37 -35.78
C ALA A 168 39.93 51.26 -35.78
N GLY A 169 39.49 50.00 -35.76
CA GLY A 169 40.35 48.84 -35.99
C GLY A 169 40.32 48.39 -37.45
N GLY A 170 41.31 47.58 -37.83
CA GLY A 170 41.33 46.83 -39.09
C GLY A 170 41.10 45.34 -38.88
N SER A 171 40.91 44.60 -39.98
CA SER A 171 40.89 43.13 -40.00
C SER A 171 41.92 42.66 -41.02
N VAL A 172 42.70 41.64 -40.68
CA VAL A 172 43.61 40.94 -41.59
C VAL A 172 43.20 39.47 -41.67
N SER A 173 43.14 38.93 -42.88
CA SER A 173 42.70 37.55 -43.15
C SER A 173 43.87 36.63 -43.43
N THR A 174 43.82 35.39 -42.94
CA THR A 174 44.72 34.32 -43.40
C THR A 174 44.38 33.89 -44.83
N GLU A 175 45.34 33.33 -45.56
CA GLU A 175 45.03 32.66 -46.83
C GLU A 175 44.17 31.39 -46.62
N PRO A 176 43.30 31.03 -47.59
CA PRO A 176 42.46 29.83 -47.50
C PRO A 176 43.24 28.56 -47.82
N LEU A 177 43.52 27.75 -46.80
CA LEU A 177 44.23 26.48 -46.95
C LEU A 177 43.29 25.36 -47.46
N ARG A 178 43.77 24.56 -48.42
CA ARG A 178 43.03 23.46 -49.05
C ARG A 178 43.72 22.13 -48.75
N PHE A 179 42.93 21.12 -48.45
CA PHE A 179 43.40 19.79 -48.07
C PHE A 179 42.56 18.70 -48.75
N HIS A 180 43.19 17.58 -49.08
CA HIS A 180 42.49 16.37 -49.48
C HIS A 180 42.31 15.48 -48.24
N VAL A 181 41.08 15.38 -47.73
CA VAL A 181 40.76 14.51 -46.59
C VAL A 181 40.46 13.11 -47.09
N VAL A 182 41.39 12.18 -46.84
CA VAL A 182 41.21 10.76 -47.12
C VAL A 182 40.50 10.07 -45.96
N GLY A 183 39.60 9.13 -46.27
CA GLY A 183 38.99 8.27 -45.25
C GLY A 183 40.04 7.30 -44.69
N ASN A 184 40.00 7.03 -43.39
CA ASN A 184 40.78 5.93 -42.78
C ASN A 184 40.14 4.54 -43.01
N LEU A 185 39.36 4.41 -44.09
CA LEU A 185 38.94 3.12 -44.59
C LEU A 185 40.11 2.64 -45.44
N GLU A 186 40.89 1.69 -44.91
CA GLU A 186 41.72 0.85 -45.77
C GLU A 186 40.79 0.25 -46.83
N ASN A 187 41.24 0.29 -48.08
CA ASN A 187 40.38 0.01 -49.25
C ASN A 187 40.23 -1.51 -49.45
N GLU A 188 39.98 -2.24 -48.36
CA GLU A 188 39.64 -3.65 -48.35
C GLU A 188 38.24 -3.81 -48.96
N GLN A 189 38.14 -4.61 -50.01
CA GLN A 189 36.92 -4.76 -50.81
C GLN A 189 35.83 -5.58 -50.10
N ASP A 190 36.09 -6.07 -48.89
CA ASP A 190 35.14 -6.78 -48.04
C ASP A 190 35.50 -6.56 -46.55
N PRO A 191 35.07 -5.44 -45.92
CA PRO A 191 35.44 -5.10 -44.55
C PRO A 191 34.77 -6.06 -43.56
N ALA A 192 35.56 -7.00 -43.03
CA ALA A 192 35.09 -7.95 -42.03
C ALA A 192 34.52 -7.21 -40.81
N LEU A 193 33.25 -7.49 -40.50
CA LEU A 193 32.60 -6.92 -39.31
C LEU A 193 33.43 -7.28 -38.07
N ALA A 194 33.87 -6.26 -37.33
CA ALA A 194 34.55 -6.44 -36.06
C ALA A 194 33.70 -7.34 -35.16
N ALA A 195 34.32 -8.36 -34.55
CA ALA A 195 33.61 -9.31 -33.70
C ALA A 195 32.78 -8.55 -32.64
N PRO A 196 31.49 -8.90 -32.45
CA PRO A 196 30.65 -8.18 -31.51
C PRO A 196 31.30 -8.21 -30.12
N PRO A 197 31.29 -7.07 -29.38
CA PRO A 197 31.90 -7.03 -28.06
C PRO A 197 31.27 -8.08 -27.15
N ALA A 198 32.10 -8.69 -26.29
CA ALA A 198 31.64 -9.72 -25.37
C ALA A 198 30.40 -9.23 -24.58
N PRO A 199 29.36 -10.08 -24.42
CA PRO A 199 28.09 -9.65 -23.85
C PRO A 199 28.29 -9.13 -22.42
N VAL A 200 28.02 -7.83 -22.23
CA VAL A 200 28.10 -7.19 -20.92
C VAL A 200 26.92 -7.70 -20.06
N PRO A 201 27.17 -8.26 -18.85
CA PRO A 201 26.09 -8.74 -18.00
C PRO A 201 25.24 -7.58 -17.48
N VAL A 202 24.02 -7.46 -17.98
CA VAL A 202 23.03 -6.47 -17.51
C VAL A 202 22.30 -7.04 -16.30
N ILE A 203 22.58 -6.52 -15.11
CA ILE A 203 21.86 -6.88 -13.88
C ILE A 203 20.54 -6.12 -13.87
N ALA A 204 19.44 -6.80 -14.16
CA ALA A 204 18.09 -6.26 -14.10
C ALA A 204 17.33 -6.78 -12.87
N THR A 205 16.70 -5.89 -12.11
CA THR A 205 15.85 -6.27 -10.98
C THR A 205 14.61 -7.02 -11.46
N ASN A 206 14.42 -8.25 -10.99
CA ASN A 206 13.20 -9.01 -11.26
C ASN A 206 12.02 -8.46 -10.44
N TRP A 207 11.33 -7.46 -10.99
CA TRP A 207 10.17 -6.83 -10.36
C TRP A 207 9.05 -7.82 -10.03
N VAL A 208 8.84 -8.88 -10.83
CA VAL A 208 7.82 -9.91 -10.53
C VAL A 208 8.16 -10.65 -9.24
N LEU A 209 9.43 -10.97 -9.03
CA LEU A 209 9.92 -11.60 -7.80
C LEU A 209 9.88 -10.64 -6.60
N VAL A 210 10.22 -9.36 -6.80
CA VAL A 210 10.08 -8.32 -5.75
C VAL A 210 8.61 -8.21 -5.31
N TRP A 211 7.69 -7.99 -6.24
CA TRP A 211 6.26 -7.91 -5.92
C TRP A 211 5.71 -9.21 -5.31
N GLY A 212 6.11 -10.37 -5.83
CA GLY A 212 5.71 -11.67 -5.31
C GLY A 212 6.16 -11.90 -3.87
N LEU A 213 7.42 -11.59 -3.54
CA LEU A 213 7.94 -11.68 -2.17
C LEU A 213 7.32 -10.62 -1.25
N SER A 214 7.10 -9.39 -1.72
CA SER A 214 6.45 -8.34 -0.93
C SER A 214 5.00 -8.69 -0.58
N VAL A 215 4.22 -9.19 -1.54
CA VAL A 215 2.84 -9.65 -1.32
C VAL A 215 2.81 -10.88 -0.43
N GLY A 216 3.68 -11.88 -0.67
CA GLY A 216 3.81 -13.07 0.16
C GLY A 216 4.18 -12.73 1.62
N GLY A 217 5.15 -11.84 1.82
CA GLY A 217 5.54 -11.34 3.14
C GLY A 217 4.41 -10.60 3.85
N ALA A 218 3.68 -9.74 3.14
CA ALA A 218 2.51 -9.06 3.69
C ALA A 218 1.42 -10.05 4.14
N ILE A 219 1.15 -11.10 3.36
CA ILE A 219 0.20 -12.17 3.72
C ILE A 219 0.65 -12.94 4.98
N VAL A 220 1.96 -13.25 5.10
CA VAL A 220 2.50 -13.93 6.29
C VAL A 220 2.39 -13.05 7.54
N VAL A 221 2.79 -11.78 7.47
CA VAL A 221 2.66 -10.82 8.59
C VAL A 221 1.19 -10.65 8.99
N ALA A 222 0.30 -10.52 8.00
CA ALA A 222 -1.15 -10.45 8.20
C ALA A 222 -1.72 -11.69 8.91
N ALA A 223 -1.30 -12.89 8.52
CA ALA A 223 -1.71 -14.14 9.15
C ALA A 223 -1.18 -14.26 10.59
N LEU A 224 0.06 -13.86 10.85
CA LEU A 224 0.67 -13.85 12.18
C LEU A 224 -0.03 -12.86 13.12
N LEU A 225 -0.31 -11.63 12.66
CA LEU A 225 -1.09 -10.64 13.41
C LEU A 225 -2.51 -11.14 13.70
N THR A 226 -3.18 -11.74 12.72
CA THR A 226 -4.51 -12.35 12.89
C THR A 226 -4.48 -13.44 13.97
N LEU A 227 -3.50 -14.33 13.93
CA LEU A 227 -3.34 -15.42 14.90
C LEU A 227 -2.98 -14.89 16.31
N PHE A 228 -2.14 -13.85 16.40
CA PHE A 228 -1.81 -13.18 17.67
C PHE A 228 -3.04 -12.54 18.31
N VAL A 229 -3.82 -11.76 17.54
CA VAL A 229 -5.06 -11.14 18.02
C VAL A 229 -6.06 -12.20 18.46
N LEU A 230 -6.24 -13.27 17.69
CA LEU A 230 -7.14 -14.37 18.07
C LEU A 230 -6.71 -15.05 19.38
N ARG A 231 -5.42 -15.32 19.59
CA ARG A 231 -4.92 -15.91 20.85
C ARG A 231 -5.09 -14.96 22.04
N ALA A 232 -4.82 -13.66 21.86
CA ALA A 232 -5.02 -12.66 22.91
C ALA A 232 -6.51 -12.50 23.28
N LEU A 233 -7.41 -12.64 22.32
CA LEU A 233 -8.86 -12.62 22.54
C LEU A 233 -9.38 -13.91 23.17
N ASP A 234 -8.92 -15.09 22.74
CA ASP A 234 -9.33 -16.38 23.33
C ASP A 234 -9.01 -16.45 24.83
N ALA A 235 -7.83 -15.95 25.25
CA ALA A 235 -7.47 -15.87 26.66
C ALA A 235 -8.43 -14.98 27.46
N ARG A 236 -8.87 -13.86 26.87
CA ARG A 236 -9.86 -12.96 27.48
C ARG A 236 -11.26 -13.58 27.51
N PHE A 237 -11.70 -14.22 26.43
CA PHE A 237 -13.04 -14.84 26.38
C PHE A 237 -13.20 -15.99 27.36
N LYS A 238 -12.15 -16.80 27.58
CA LYS A 238 -12.17 -17.85 28.62
C LYS A 238 -12.34 -17.29 30.04
N ALA A 239 -11.77 -16.12 30.33
CA ALA A 239 -11.93 -15.45 31.63
C ALA A 239 -13.31 -14.80 31.84
N LEU A 240 -14.11 -14.64 30.78
CA LEU A 240 -15.50 -14.15 30.84
C LEU A 240 -16.55 -15.27 30.74
N ALA A 241 -16.13 -16.54 30.66
CA ALA A 241 -17.08 -17.65 30.72
C ALA A 241 -17.68 -17.70 32.13
N PRO A 242 -19.02 -17.72 32.29
CA PRO A 242 -19.63 -17.93 33.59
C PRO A 242 -19.16 -19.28 34.16
N ALA A 243 -19.00 -19.35 35.48
CA ALA A 243 -18.72 -20.62 36.14
C ALA A 243 -19.80 -21.65 35.75
N PRO A 244 -19.44 -22.94 35.55
CA PRO A 244 -20.44 -23.96 35.29
C PRO A 244 -21.49 -23.94 36.41
N PRO A 245 -22.79 -24.13 36.09
CA PRO A 245 -23.84 -24.11 37.10
C PRO A 245 -23.51 -25.13 38.20
N PRO A 246 -23.85 -24.83 39.48
CA PRO A 246 -23.61 -25.76 40.56
C PRO A 246 -24.30 -27.10 40.24
N ARG A 247 -23.57 -28.21 40.43
CA ARG A 247 -24.11 -29.55 40.18
C ARG A 247 -25.36 -29.74 41.06
N PRO A 248 -26.45 -30.31 40.51
CA PRO A 248 -27.69 -30.45 41.26
C PRO A 248 -27.50 -31.40 42.45
N ALA A 249 -28.17 -31.10 43.56
CA ALA A 249 -27.94 -31.76 44.84
C ALA A 249 -28.20 -33.28 44.81
N ASN A 250 -29.16 -33.73 44.00
CA ASN A 250 -29.46 -35.16 43.82
C ASN A 250 -28.32 -35.92 43.14
N GLU A 251 -27.71 -35.41 42.07
CA GLU A 251 -26.62 -36.08 41.35
C GLU A 251 -25.43 -36.31 42.30
N VAL A 252 -25.12 -35.28 43.10
CA VAL A 252 -24.06 -35.32 44.10
C VAL A 252 -24.39 -36.32 45.22
N ALA A 253 -25.66 -36.43 45.62
CA ALA A 253 -26.10 -37.38 46.63
C ALA A 253 -26.08 -38.83 46.12
N ILE A 254 -26.62 -39.10 44.94
CA ILE A 254 -26.62 -40.42 44.30
C ILE A 254 -25.18 -40.89 44.03
N GLU A 255 -24.30 -40.04 43.48
CA GLU A 255 -22.88 -40.36 43.27
C GLU A 255 -22.18 -40.78 44.57
N ARG A 256 -22.48 -40.11 45.69
CA ARG A 256 -21.91 -40.46 47.00
C ARG A 256 -22.51 -41.73 47.60
N LEU A 257 -23.80 -42.00 47.38
CA LEU A 257 -24.42 -43.27 47.78
C LEU A 257 -23.83 -44.44 46.97
N ASP A 258 -23.66 -44.28 45.66
CA ASP A 258 -23.05 -45.29 44.79
C ASP A 258 -21.59 -45.58 45.19
N ALA A 259 -20.81 -44.54 45.55
CA ALA A 259 -19.46 -44.70 46.08
C ALA A 259 -19.43 -45.42 47.45
N LEU A 260 -20.43 -45.17 48.31
CA LEU A 260 -20.55 -45.83 49.61
C LEU A 260 -20.98 -47.29 49.47
N ASP A 261 -21.92 -47.59 48.57
CA ASP A 261 -22.38 -48.94 48.22
C ASP A 261 -21.23 -49.76 47.59
N GLY A 262 -20.35 -49.12 46.81
CA GLY A 262 -19.14 -49.73 46.25
C GLY A 262 -17.99 -49.95 47.25
N THR A 263 -18.07 -49.41 48.48
CA THR A 263 -17.03 -49.59 49.50
C THR A 263 -17.25 -50.90 50.26
N PRO A 264 -16.24 -51.81 50.36
CA PRO A 264 -16.40 -53.11 51.01
C PRO A 264 -16.58 -53.00 52.54
N ASP A 265 -17.10 -54.06 53.17
CA ASP A 265 -17.51 -54.05 54.59
C ASP A 265 -16.35 -54.03 55.60
N ASP A 266 -15.18 -54.48 55.19
CA ASP A 266 -13.95 -54.46 56.00
C ASP A 266 -13.31 -53.06 56.04
N ALA A 267 -13.65 -52.18 55.10
CA ALA A 267 -13.12 -50.82 55.01
C ALA A 267 -13.88 -49.78 55.84
N LEU A 268 -15.15 -50.04 56.19
CA LEU A 268 -15.99 -49.13 56.99
C LEU A 268 -16.80 -49.93 58.01
N ASP A 269 -16.64 -49.62 59.29
CA ASP A 269 -17.53 -50.14 60.33
C ASP A 269 -18.97 -49.64 60.14
N GLY A 270 -19.93 -50.33 60.78
CA GLY A 270 -21.35 -50.02 60.64
C GLY A 270 -21.72 -48.60 61.10
N ALA A 271 -21.01 -48.03 62.07
CA ALA A 271 -21.26 -46.69 62.57
C ALA A 271 -20.74 -45.61 61.60
N ALA A 272 -19.54 -45.81 61.03
CA ALA A 272 -18.96 -44.94 60.02
C ALA A 272 -19.77 -44.94 58.71
N ARG A 273 -20.25 -46.12 58.28
CA ARG A 273 -21.16 -46.26 57.12
C ARG A 273 -22.49 -45.56 57.38
N MET A 274 -23.08 -45.72 58.58
CA MET A 274 -24.31 -45.02 58.97
C MET A 274 -24.13 -43.50 58.96
N ALA A 275 -23.07 -42.99 59.62
CA ALA A 275 -22.77 -41.57 59.68
C ALA A 275 -22.59 -40.96 58.29
N THR A 276 -21.82 -41.63 57.41
CA THR A 276 -21.62 -41.17 56.02
C THR A 276 -22.93 -41.14 55.23
N THR A 277 -23.80 -42.14 55.40
CA THR A 277 -25.12 -42.19 54.76
C THR A 277 -26.01 -41.01 55.20
N VAL A 278 -25.95 -40.65 56.48
CA VAL A 278 -26.72 -39.56 57.07
C VAL A 278 -26.16 -38.20 56.67
N ASP A 279 -24.84 -38.03 56.61
CA ASP A 279 -24.22 -36.80 56.11
C ASP A 279 -24.59 -36.54 54.64
N ILE A 280 -24.67 -37.60 53.81
CA ILE A 280 -25.18 -37.49 52.43
C ILE A 280 -26.65 -37.03 52.41
N LEU A 281 -27.51 -37.61 53.26
CA LEU A 281 -28.91 -37.18 53.41
C LEU A 281 -29.00 -35.71 53.81
N ARG A 282 -28.27 -35.29 54.85
CA ARG A 282 -28.26 -33.89 55.32
C ARG A 282 -27.84 -32.96 54.19
N GLN A 283 -26.69 -33.23 53.56
CA GLN A 283 -26.16 -32.42 52.48
C GLN A 283 -27.12 -32.33 51.27
N TYR A 284 -27.82 -33.41 50.95
CA TYR A 284 -28.87 -33.39 49.93
C TYR A 284 -30.02 -32.44 50.32
N LEU A 285 -30.59 -32.61 51.53
CA LEU A 285 -31.71 -31.79 52.00
C LEU A 285 -31.33 -30.31 52.01
N GLY A 286 -30.15 -29.97 52.54
CA GLY A 286 -29.66 -28.59 52.53
C GLY A 286 -29.49 -28.01 51.13
N GLY A 287 -28.87 -28.76 50.21
CA GLY A 287 -28.71 -28.35 48.81
C GLY A 287 -30.02 -28.29 48.01
N ARG A 288 -31.07 -29.03 48.42
CA ARG A 288 -32.39 -29.07 47.76
C ARG A 288 -33.34 -27.96 48.23
N TYR A 289 -33.28 -27.61 49.52
CA TYR A 289 -34.22 -26.68 50.15
C TYR A 289 -33.60 -25.33 50.55
N GLY A 290 -32.28 -25.16 50.43
CA GLY A 290 -31.60 -23.86 50.53
C GLY A 290 -31.07 -23.48 51.91
N PHE A 291 -30.79 -24.46 52.77
CA PHE A 291 -30.24 -24.28 54.12
C PHE A 291 -28.99 -25.14 54.38
N ASP A 292 -28.20 -24.84 55.41
CA ASP A 292 -27.01 -25.65 55.75
C ASP A 292 -27.35 -26.74 56.77
N ALA A 293 -27.79 -27.88 56.26
CA ALA A 293 -28.21 -29.02 57.06
C ALA A 293 -27.06 -29.73 57.81
N LEU A 294 -25.80 -29.55 57.40
CA LEU A 294 -24.65 -30.21 58.03
C LEU A 294 -24.28 -29.53 59.35
N GLU A 295 -24.37 -28.20 59.40
CA GLU A 295 -24.11 -27.40 60.60
C GLU A 295 -25.31 -27.35 61.58
N MET A 296 -26.52 -27.68 61.13
CA MET A 296 -27.71 -27.78 61.98
C MET A 296 -27.66 -28.99 62.93
N THR A 297 -28.30 -28.89 64.09
CA THR A 297 -28.61 -30.05 64.94
C THR A 297 -29.79 -30.85 64.39
N THR A 298 -30.00 -32.10 64.83
CA THR A 298 -31.15 -32.92 64.41
C THR A 298 -32.51 -32.25 64.72
N PRO A 299 -32.75 -31.63 65.89
CA PRO A 299 -34.00 -30.91 66.16
C PRO A 299 -34.22 -29.65 65.32
N GLU A 300 -33.16 -28.96 64.91
CA GLU A 300 -33.26 -27.79 64.03
C GLU A 300 -33.61 -28.20 62.59
N LEU A 301 -32.93 -29.22 62.06
CA LEU A 301 -33.24 -29.81 60.75
C LEU A 301 -34.70 -30.25 60.65
N ARG A 302 -35.29 -30.79 61.72
CA ARG A 302 -36.73 -31.17 61.74
C ARG A 302 -37.68 -29.98 61.73
N ARG A 303 -37.26 -28.80 62.19
CA ARG A 303 -38.09 -27.58 62.10
C ARG A 303 -38.09 -27.04 60.67
N GLU A 304 -36.91 -26.93 60.05
CA GLU A 304 -36.78 -26.52 58.65
C GLU A 304 -37.51 -27.46 57.69
N LEU A 305 -37.45 -28.78 57.93
CA LEU A 305 -38.17 -29.77 57.12
C LEU A 305 -39.69 -29.75 57.29
N ALA A 306 -40.23 -29.17 58.38
CA ALA A 306 -41.67 -29.08 58.60
C ALA A 306 -42.35 -28.08 57.65
N ASP A 307 -41.60 -27.06 57.21
CA ASP A 307 -42.05 -26.03 56.25
C ASP A 307 -41.68 -26.37 54.79
N ALA A 308 -41.05 -27.52 54.54
CA ALA A 308 -40.55 -27.95 53.22
C ALA A 308 -41.54 -28.85 52.45
N ASP A 309 -41.66 -28.68 51.13
CA ASP A 309 -42.42 -29.59 50.26
C ASP A 309 -41.66 -30.90 50.01
N LEU A 310 -41.91 -31.90 50.86
CA LEU A 310 -41.32 -33.24 50.78
C LEU A 310 -41.94 -34.15 49.70
N LYS A 311 -42.77 -33.65 48.77
CA LYS A 311 -43.29 -34.39 47.59
C LYS A 311 -43.94 -35.75 47.89
N GLY A 312 -44.54 -35.90 49.07
CA GLY A 312 -45.19 -37.14 49.52
C GLY A 312 -44.31 -38.11 50.31
N ILE A 313 -43.02 -37.83 50.51
CA ILE A 313 -42.25 -38.45 51.60
C ILE A 313 -42.80 -37.92 52.92
N ALA A 314 -43.15 -38.82 53.84
CA ALA A 314 -43.52 -38.41 55.19
C ALA A 314 -42.26 -37.98 55.95
N GLN A 315 -42.29 -36.82 56.61
CA GLN A 315 -41.18 -36.36 57.45
C GLN A 315 -40.75 -37.43 58.47
N THR A 316 -41.70 -38.24 58.96
CA THR A 316 -41.46 -39.39 59.85
C THR A 316 -40.45 -40.41 59.31
N ASP A 317 -40.27 -40.53 57.99
CA ASP A 317 -39.32 -41.48 57.40
C ASP A 317 -37.88 -40.94 57.38
N ILE A 318 -37.73 -39.63 57.17
CA ILE A 318 -36.45 -38.91 57.34
C ILE A 318 -36.07 -38.93 58.83
N ASP A 319 -37.03 -38.62 59.70
CA ASP A 319 -36.90 -38.63 61.15
C ASP A 319 -36.40 -39.98 61.68
N ARG A 320 -36.98 -41.11 61.23
CA ARG A 320 -36.52 -42.46 61.60
C ARG A 320 -35.05 -42.69 61.28
N VAL A 321 -34.58 -42.24 60.10
CA VAL A 321 -33.16 -42.36 59.71
C VAL A 321 -32.27 -41.50 60.60
N LEU A 322 -32.72 -40.29 60.96
CA LEU A 322 -32.00 -39.41 61.87
C LEU A 322 -31.98 -39.96 63.31
N ASP A 323 -33.07 -40.56 63.79
CA ASP A 323 -33.17 -41.22 65.11
C ASP A 323 -32.27 -42.47 65.17
N GLU A 324 -32.27 -43.31 64.13
CA GLU A 324 -31.33 -44.44 63.99
C GLU A 324 -29.87 -43.98 64.07
N ALA A 325 -29.54 -42.84 63.46
CA ALA A 325 -28.18 -42.26 63.45
C ALA A 325 -27.78 -41.64 64.79
N ASP A 326 -28.69 -40.92 65.46
CA ASP A 326 -28.43 -40.29 66.75
C ASP A 326 -28.21 -41.34 67.85
N LEU A 327 -28.85 -42.51 67.76
CA LEU A 327 -28.53 -43.67 68.62
C LEU A 327 -27.09 -44.16 68.45
N VAL A 328 -26.55 -44.17 67.23
CA VAL A 328 -25.14 -44.51 66.98
C VAL A 328 -24.22 -43.43 67.55
N LYS A 329 -24.50 -42.16 67.25
CA LYS A 329 -23.67 -41.00 67.61
C LYS A 329 -23.60 -40.74 69.12
N PHE A 330 -24.74 -40.82 69.81
CA PHE A 330 -24.86 -40.44 71.23
C PHE A 330 -24.92 -41.63 72.18
N ALA A 331 -25.66 -42.70 71.84
CA ALA A 331 -25.76 -43.89 72.68
C ALA A 331 -24.67 -44.94 72.41
N ARG A 332 -23.78 -44.70 71.43
CA ARG A 332 -22.68 -45.59 71.01
C ARG A 332 -23.15 -47.00 70.63
N ILE A 333 -24.38 -47.13 70.15
CA ILE A 333 -24.89 -48.39 69.63
C ILE A 333 -24.17 -48.67 68.32
N VAL A 334 -23.46 -49.79 68.23
CA VAL A 334 -22.81 -50.23 66.99
C VAL A 334 -23.86 -50.99 66.16
N PRO A 335 -24.32 -50.46 65.01
CA PRO A 335 -25.28 -51.16 64.17
C PRO A 335 -24.58 -52.35 63.49
N SER A 336 -25.35 -53.41 63.20
CA SER A 336 -24.82 -54.50 62.37
C SER A 336 -24.49 -53.99 60.96
N PRO A 337 -23.53 -54.60 60.23
CA PRO A 337 -23.23 -54.22 58.85
C PRO A 337 -24.47 -54.25 57.94
N GLU A 338 -25.36 -55.22 58.14
CA GLU A 338 -26.63 -55.32 57.41
C GLU A 338 -27.58 -54.15 57.73
N SER A 339 -27.73 -53.79 59.01
CA SER A 339 -28.55 -52.65 59.42
C SER A 339 -28.00 -51.32 58.90
N ALA A 340 -26.66 -51.14 58.88
CA ALA A 340 -26.03 -49.95 58.33
C ALA A 340 -26.23 -49.84 56.80
N ARG A 341 -26.10 -50.96 56.07
CA ARG A 341 -26.41 -51.04 54.63
C ARG A 341 -27.88 -50.74 54.33
N ALA A 342 -28.81 -51.16 55.19
CA ALA A 342 -30.24 -50.97 54.98
C ALA A 342 -30.70 -49.50 54.99
N VAL A 343 -29.85 -48.54 55.39
CA VAL A 343 -30.19 -47.11 55.41
C VAL A 343 -29.88 -46.41 54.10
N ALA A 344 -28.85 -46.81 53.35
CA ALA A 344 -28.53 -46.20 52.05
C ALA A 344 -29.71 -46.28 51.04
N PRO A 345 -30.45 -47.41 50.92
CA PRO A 345 -31.68 -47.46 50.12
C PRO A 345 -32.81 -46.53 50.62
N LYS A 346 -32.95 -46.33 51.93
CA LYS A 346 -33.94 -45.38 52.49
C LYS A 346 -33.61 -43.95 52.04
N VAL A 347 -32.34 -43.55 52.15
CA VAL A 347 -31.87 -42.23 51.73
C VAL A 347 -31.97 -42.05 50.22
N ARG A 348 -31.59 -43.07 49.44
CA ARG A 348 -31.76 -43.07 47.97
C ARG A 348 -33.21 -42.82 47.57
N HIS A 349 -34.17 -43.49 48.21
CA HIS A 349 -35.59 -43.27 47.96
C HIS A 349 -36.05 -41.83 48.28
N VAL A 350 -35.60 -41.25 49.39
CA VAL A 350 -35.87 -39.84 49.71
C VAL A 350 -35.33 -38.90 48.63
N VAL A 351 -34.08 -39.13 48.17
CA VAL A 351 -33.47 -38.35 47.10
C VAL A 351 -34.28 -38.46 45.80
N GLU A 352 -34.63 -39.68 45.38
CA GLU A 352 -35.34 -39.94 44.12
C GLU A 352 -36.76 -39.36 44.09
N VAL A 353 -37.50 -39.39 45.21
CA VAL A 353 -38.89 -38.90 45.27
C VAL A 353 -38.98 -37.38 45.46
N THR A 354 -38.09 -36.79 46.26
CA THR A 354 -38.10 -35.33 46.52
C THR A 354 -37.37 -34.51 45.46
N TRP A 355 -36.66 -35.18 44.55
CA TRP A 355 -35.99 -34.54 43.44
C TRP A 355 -36.97 -34.18 42.32
N GLU A 356 -37.02 -32.89 42.00
CA GLU A 356 -37.55 -32.39 40.73
C GLU A 356 -36.36 -31.87 39.91
N PRO A 357 -36.23 -32.21 38.62
CA PRO A 357 -35.19 -31.63 37.78
C PRO A 357 -35.35 -30.10 37.81
N PRO A 358 -34.25 -29.33 37.93
CA PRO A 358 -34.33 -27.88 38.08
C PRO A 358 -35.06 -27.33 36.87
N LYS A 359 -36.28 -26.86 37.12
CA LYS A 359 -37.06 -26.15 36.13
C LYS A 359 -36.23 -24.94 35.75
N VAL A 360 -35.76 -24.89 34.50
CA VAL A 360 -34.98 -23.76 33.99
C VAL A 360 -35.96 -22.62 33.78
N GLU A 361 -36.40 -22.02 34.89
CA GLU A 361 -37.13 -20.78 34.93
C GLU A 361 -36.11 -19.69 34.57
N VAL A 362 -35.96 -19.53 33.26
CA VAL A 362 -35.61 -18.23 32.70
C VAL A 362 -36.73 -17.30 33.16
N GLU A 363 -36.50 -16.57 34.25
CA GLU A 363 -37.33 -15.43 34.61
C GLU A 363 -37.22 -14.43 33.46
N GLU A 364 -38.17 -14.50 32.53
CA GLU A 364 -38.37 -13.51 31.49
C GLU A 364 -38.91 -12.22 32.13
N GLU A 365 -38.01 -11.49 32.81
CA GLU A 365 -38.27 -10.14 33.24
C GLU A 365 -38.60 -9.30 32.00
N GLN A 366 -39.88 -8.90 31.87
CA GLN A 366 -40.46 -8.28 30.67
C GLN A 366 -40.03 -6.82 30.46
N VAL A 367 -38.74 -6.55 30.54
CA VAL A 367 -38.13 -5.55 29.66
C VAL A 367 -38.42 -6.02 28.22
N PRO A 368 -38.72 -5.13 27.25
CA PRO A 368 -38.78 -5.55 25.84
C PRO A 368 -37.39 -6.00 25.40
N VAL A 369 -37.12 -7.31 25.55
CA VAL A 369 -35.83 -7.93 25.24
C VAL A 369 -35.64 -7.84 23.74
N LEU A 370 -34.83 -6.87 23.33
CA LEU A 370 -34.29 -6.81 21.99
C LEU A 370 -33.31 -7.98 21.84
N GLU A 371 -33.85 -9.13 21.44
CA GLU A 371 -33.10 -10.38 21.28
C GLU A 371 -31.83 -10.16 20.48
N ALA A 372 -30.71 -10.71 20.95
CA ALA A 372 -29.46 -10.66 20.21
C ALA A 372 -29.64 -11.36 18.85
N ALA A 373 -29.44 -10.63 17.75
CA ALA A 373 -29.66 -11.19 16.41
C ALA A 373 -28.77 -12.40 16.18
N THR A 374 -29.34 -13.50 15.67
CA THR A 374 -28.59 -14.76 15.50
C THR A 374 -27.41 -14.58 14.56
N GLN A 375 -26.36 -15.40 14.75
CA GLN A 375 -25.15 -15.34 13.92
C GLN A 375 -25.47 -15.46 12.41
N LYS A 376 -26.44 -16.32 12.04
CA LYS A 376 -26.89 -16.49 10.66
C LYS A 376 -27.51 -15.20 10.09
N GLN A 377 -28.40 -14.54 10.83
CA GLN A 377 -29.00 -13.26 10.43
C GLN A 377 -27.93 -12.16 10.27
N ARG A 378 -26.98 -12.06 11.22
CA ARG A 378 -25.88 -11.09 11.16
C ARG A 378 -24.99 -11.28 9.92
N VAL A 379 -24.64 -12.53 9.59
CA VAL A 379 -23.84 -12.86 8.39
C VAL A 379 -24.62 -12.58 7.11
N PHE A 380 -25.90 -12.95 7.03
CA PHE A 380 -26.72 -12.71 5.83
C PHE A 380 -26.94 -11.21 5.58
N ALA A 381 -27.15 -10.41 6.63
CA ALA A 381 -27.21 -8.94 6.53
C ALA A 381 -25.92 -8.36 5.92
N GLY A 382 -24.77 -8.82 6.43
CA GLY A 382 -23.45 -8.39 5.94
C GLY A 382 -23.18 -8.81 4.51
N ALA A 383 -23.65 -9.98 4.09
CA ALA A 383 -23.53 -10.47 2.71
C ALA A 383 -24.36 -9.64 1.72
N ILE A 384 -25.60 -9.26 2.08
CA ILE A 384 -26.43 -8.34 1.28
C ILE A 384 -25.72 -6.98 1.13
N ASP A 385 -25.27 -6.39 2.24
CA ASP A 385 -24.58 -5.09 2.22
C ASP A 385 -23.31 -5.12 1.34
N LEU A 386 -22.52 -6.19 1.42
CA LEU A 386 -21.29 -6.37 0.64
C LEU A 386 -21.59 -6.62 -0.84
N GLY A 387 -22.64 -7.37 -1.16
CA GLY A 387 -23.08 -7.60 -2.54
C GLY A 387 -23.52 -6.31 -3.24
N ILE A 388 -24.27 -5.44 -2.53
CA ILE A 388 -24.67 -4.12 -3.05
C ILE A 388 -23.45 -3.23 -3.29
N ALA A 389 -22.51 -3.18 -2.33
CA ALA A 389 -21.28 -2.41 -2.47
C ALA A 389 -20.39 -2.93 -3.63
N GLY A 390 -20.31 -4.25 -3.80
CA GLY A 390 -19.61 -4.88 -4.93
C GLY A 390 -20.24 -4.55 -6.28
N ALA A 391 -21.57 -4.60 -6.39
CA ALA A 391 -22.29 -4.21 -7.60
C ALA A 391 -22.06 -2.72 -7.96
N LEU A 392 -22.08 -1.83 -6.97
CA LEU A 392 -21.76 -0.40 -7.14
C LEU A 392 -20.30 -0.20 -7.57
N ALA A 393 -19.35 -0.95 -7.01
CA ALA A 393 -17.94 -0.91 -7.40
C ALA A 393 -17.73 -1.37 -8.85
N ILE A 394 -18.39 -2.46 -9.27
CA ILE A 394 -18.34 -2.98 -10.64
C ILE A 394 -18.95 -1.96 -11.62
N LEU A 395 -20.10 -1.37 -11.28
CA LEU A 395 -20.74 -0.35 -12.11
C LEU A 395 -19.86 0.90 -12.26
N LEU A 396 -19.25 1.38 -11.18
CA LEU A 396 -18.34 2.52 -11.19
C LEU A 396 -17.06 2.23 -11.99
N PHE A 397 -16.50 1.02 -11.85
CA PHE A 397 -15.36 0.58 -12.65
C PHE A 397 -15.70 0.51 -14.15
N ALA A 398 -16.85 -0.06 -14.50
CA ALA A 398 -17.33 -0.11 -15.88
C ALA A 398 -17.55 1.30 -16.47
N LEU A 399 -18.06 2.25 -15.67
CA LEU A 399 -18.21 3.65 -16.08
C LEU A 399 -16.85 4.32 -16.34
N LEU A 400 -15.86 4.11 -15.45
CA LEU A 400 -14.50 4.64 -15.63
C LEU A 400 -13.79 4.01 -16.84
N MET A 401 -13.99 2.72 -17.11
CA MET A 401 -13.52 2.04 -18.32
C MET A 401 -14.09 2.72 -19.59
N VAL A 402 -15.40 2.96 -19.64
CA VAL A 402 -16.07 3.60 -20.79
C VAL A 402 -15.64 5.07 -20.96
N ALA A 403 -15.39 5.78 -19.85
CA ALA A 403 -14.91 7.16 -19.86
C ALA A 403 -13.39 7.29 -20.18
N GLY A 404 -12.65 6.19 -20.31
CA GLY A 404 -11.19 6.19 -20.47
C GLY A 404 -10.42 6.64 -19.23
N ALA A 405 -11.09 6.76 -18.08
CA ALA A 405 -10.63 7.42 -16.86
C ALA A 405 -10.03 6.43 -15.83
N LEU A 406 -9.25 5.45 -16.31
CA LEU A 406 -8.75 4.33 -15.48
C LEU A 406 -7.78 4.75 -14.36
N GLU A 407 -7.05 5.84 -14.55
CA GLU A 407 -6.22 6.48 -13.53
C GLU A 407 -6.97 6.84 -12.23
N TYR A 408 -8.30 7.03 -12.31
CA TYR A 408 -9.16 7.29 -11.16
C TYR A 408 -9.64 6.02 -10.44
N GLY A 409 -9.19 4.82 -10.85
CA GLY A 409 -9.59 3.55 -10.22
C GLY A 409 -9.32 3.48 -8.70
N PHE A 410 -8.26 4.12 -8.21
CA PHE A 410 -8.01 4.23 -6.77
C PHE A 410 -9.04 5.11 -6.05
N THR A 411 -9.49 6.21 -6.69
CA THR A 411 -10.53 7.08 -6.12
C THR A 411 -11.90 6.40 -6.09
N ALA A 412 -12.19 5.51 -7.05
CA ALA A 412 -13.39 4.67 -7.03
C ALA A 412 -13.39 3.69 -5.85
N ILE A 413 -12.25 3.02 -5.59
CA ILE A 413 -12.09 2.14 -4.42
C ILE A 413 -12.26 2.95 -3.13
N LEU A 414 -11.62 4.13 -3.03
CA LEU A 414 -11.76 5.01 -1.88
C LEU A 414 -13.22 5.43 -1.65
N LEU A 415 -13.96 5.78 -2.71
CA LEU A 415 -15.38 6.16 -2.63
C LEU A 415 -16.25 5.01 -2.11
N VAL A 416 -16.03 3.78 -2.60
CA VAL A 416 -16.75 2.59 -2.12
C VAL A 416 -16.42 2.29 -0.65
N SER A 417 -15.15 2.44 -0.24
CA SER A 417 -14.74 2.30 1.16
C SER A 417 -15.38 3.36 2.08
N VAL A 418 -15.50 4.61 1.62
CA VAL A 418 -16.23 5.67 2.33
C VAL A 418 -17.73 5.34 2.43
N LEU A 419 -18.35 4.87 1.35
CA LEU A 419 -19.75 4.41 1.38
C LEU A 419 -19.95 3.25 2.38
N LEU A 420 -19.03 2.28 2.44
CA LEU A 420 -19.07 1.18 3.42
C LEU A 420 -18.89 1.65 4.87
N LEU A 421 -18.04 2.67 5.11
CA LEU A 421 -17.87 3.28 6.43
C LEU A 421 -19.18 3.91 6.92
N PHE A 422 -19.84 4.69 6.06
CA PHE A 422 -21.06 5.43 6.39
C PHE A 422 -22.37 4.67 6.10
N ARG A 423 -22.33 3.40 5.65
CA ARG A 423 -23.53 2.60 5.27
C ARG A 423 -24.60 2.47 6.35
N ASP A 424 -24.21 2.65 7.62
CA ASP A 424 -25.09 2.58 8.79
C ASP A 424 -25.38 3.96 9.40
N ALA A 425 -24.79 5.04 8.90
CA ALA A 425 -24.90 6.38 9.49
C ALA A 425 -26.35 6.93 9.50
N PHE A 426 -27.20 6.44 8.59
CA PHE A 426 -28.64 6.69 8.54
C PHE A 426 -29.47 5.69 9.38
N GLY A 427 -28.85 5.01 10.34
CA GLY A 427 -29.49 4.18 11.36
C GLY A 427 -29.46 2.67 11.10
N ARG A 428 -29.67 2.23 9.86
CA ARG A 428 -29.61 0.80 9.45
C ARG A 428 -29.10 0.67 8.01
N SER A 429 -28.18 -0.27 7.76
CA SER A 429 -27.84 -0.68 6.39
C SER A 429 -28.95 -1.49 5.71
N VAL A 430 -28.91 -1.59 4.38
CA VAL A 430 -29.96 -2.23 3.56
C VAL A 430 -30.21 -3.69 3.99
N GLY A 431 -29.16 -4.49 4.18
CA GLY A 431 -29.29 -5.87 4.65
C GLY A 431 -29.91 -5.99 6.05
N LYS A 432 -29.69 -4.99 6.92
CA LYS A 432 -30.33 -4.93 8.24
C LYS A 432 -31.80 -4.52 8.15
N VAL A 433 -32.16 -3.61 7.24
CA VAL A 433 -33.58 -3.27 6.97
C VAL A 433 -34.34 -4.50 6.47
N VAL A 434 -33.80 -5.21 5.47
CA VAL A 434 -34.39 -6.44 4.89
C VAL A 434 -34.65 -7.52 5.95
N LEU A 435 -33.76 -7.64 6.94
CA LEU A 435 -33.85 -8.65 8.01
C LEU A 435 -34.46 -8.14 9.33
N GLY A 436 -34.97 -6.91 9.36
CA GLY A 436 -35.53 -6.31 10.59
C GLY A 436 -34.52 -6.08 11.72
N LEU A 437 -33.22 -6.05 11.44
CA LEU A 437 -32.17 -5.91 12.45
C LEU A 437 -31.94 -4.44 12.85
N ALA A 438 -31.63 -4.22 14.12
CA ALA A 438 -31.29 -2.92 14.69
C ALA A 438 -29.90 -2.92 15.34
N VAL A 439 -29.35 -1.73 15.54
CA VAL A 439 -28.06 -1.53 16.20
C VAL A 439 -28.28 -0.71 17.46
N VAL A 440 -27.88 -1.28 18.60
CA VAL A 440 -28.07 -0.68 19.92
C VAL A 440 -26.74 -0.51 20.64
N GLN A 441 -26.74 0.35 21.65
CA GLN A 441 -25.60 0.50 22.55
C GLN A 441 -25.56 -0.67 23.52
N ARG A 442 -24.41 -1.33 23.68
CA ARG A 442 -24.31 -2.58 24.47
C ARG A 442 -24.57 -2.37 25.96
N ARG A 443 -24.32 -1.17 26.49
CA ARG A 443 -24.50 -0.85 27.92
C ARG A 443 -25.96 -0.78 28.32
N ASP A 444 -26.75 -0.04 27.53
CA ASP A 444 -28.13 0.33 27.91
C ASP A 444 -29.18 -0.40 27.05
N ARG A 445 -28.76 -1.13 26.00
CA ARG A 445 -29.57 -1.80 24.97
C ARG A 445 -30.63 -0.95 24.26
N GLN A 446 -30.70 0.34 24.53
CA GLN A 446 -31.61 1.27 23.87
C GLN A 446 -31.16 1.59 22.43
N PRO A 447 -32.08 1.55 21.45
CA PRO A 447 -31.87 2.15 20.13
C PRO A 447 -32.12 3.66 20.17
N PRO A 448 -31.40 4.48 19.38
CA PRO A 448 -30.35 4.11 18.43
C PRO A 448 -28.93 4.17 19.03
N ALA A 449 -27.99 3.42 18.43
CA ALA A 449 -26.56 3.68 18.60
C ALA A 449 -26.17 5.05 17.99
N THR A 450 -25.19 5.73 18.59
CA THR A 450 -24.76 7.06 18.12
C THR A 450 -24.05 6.99 16.76
N PRO A 451 -24.11 8.04 15.91
CA PRO A 451 -23.41 8.06 14.62
C PRO A 451 -21.90 7.80 14.73
N LYS A 452 -21.26 8.27 15.81
CA LYS A 452 -19.84 7.99 16.09
C LYS A 452 -19.56 6.51 16.29
N GLN A 453 -20.38 5.82 17.10
CA GLN A 453 -20.28 4.37 17.30
C GLN A 453 -20.48 3.62 15.97
N LEU A 454 -21.45 4.02 15.16
CA LEU A 454 -21.75 3.39 13.86
C LEU A 454 -20.56 3.49 12.88
N VAL A 455 -19.86 4.64 12.85
CA VAL A 455 -18.62 4.82 12.06
C VAL A 455 -17.47 3.99 12.63
N VAL A 456 -17.19 4.05 13.94
CA VAL A 456 -16.13 3.25 14.59
C VAL A 456 -16.32 1.75 14.34
N ARG A 457 -17.57 1.29 14.39
CA ARG A 457 -17.97 -0.11 14.13
C ARG A 457 -17.70 -0.56 12.69
N ASN A 458 -17.68 0.37 11.74
CA ASN A 458 -17.40 0.10 10.34
C ASN A 458 -15.98 0.52 9.92
N LEU A 459 -15.17 1.10 10.83
CA LEU A 459 -13.79 1.53 10.55
C LEU A 459 -12.93 0.36 10.05
N LEU A 460 -13.11 -0.83 10.61
CA LEU A 460 -12.39 -2.03 10.19
C LEU A 460 -12.78 -2.50 8.77
N LEU A 461 -14.00 -2.21 8.28
CA LEU A 461 -14.42 -2.56 6.91
C LEU A 461 -13.64 -1.79 5.83
N VAL A 462 -13.08 -0.63 6.17
CA VAL A 462 -12.25 0.19 5.25
C VAL A 462 -10.89 -0.47 4.98
N VAL A 463 -10.36 -1.25 5.93
CA VAL A 463 -9.03 -1.90 5.83
C VAL A 463 -9.16 -3.31 5.20
N TRP A 464 -9.85 -3.36 4.06
CA TRP A 464 -10.10 -4.58 3.28
C TRP A 464 -8.81 -5.10 2.62
N PRO A 465 -8.63 -6.43 2.38
CA PRO A 465 -9.51 -7.56 2.71
C PRO A 465 -9.26 -8.20 4.08
N LEU A 466 -8.10 -7.95 4.71
CA LEU A 466 -7.64 -8.73 5.86
C LEU A 466 -8.61 -8.68 7.05
N THR A 467 -9.21 -7.52 7.29
CA THR A 467 -10.14 -7.32 8.40
C THR A 467 -11.42 -8.12 8.29
N LEU A 468 -11.91 -8.48 7.09
CA LEU A 468 -13.08 -9.36 6.98
C LEU A 468 -12.80 -10.76 7.53
N VAL A 469 -11.62 -11.31 7.22
CA VAL A 469 -11.21 -12.63 7.71
C VAL A 469 -11.05 -12.60 9.23
N LEU A 470 -10.40 -11.54 9.76
CA LEU A 470 -10.27 -11.34 11.20
C LEU A 470 -11.63 -11.16 11.89
N GLU A 471 -12.52 -10.31 11.37
CA GLU A 471 -13.87 -10.11 11.93
C GLU A 471 -14.67 -11.40 11.94
N ALA A 472 -14.66 -12.18 10.85
CA ALA A 472 -15.36 -13.46 10.78
C ALA A 472 -14.79 -14.51 11.75
N MET A 473 -13.46 -14.58 11.91
CA MET A 473 -12.80 -15.48 12.86
C MET A 473 -13.11 -15.08 14.31
N VAL A 474 -13.01 -13.79 14.65
CA VAL A 474 -13.34 -13.27 15.99
C VAL A 474 -14.82 -13.52 16.30
N GLN A 475 -15.72 -13.22 15.37
CA GLN A 475 -17.16 -13.41 15.54
C GLN A 475 -17.53 -14.88 15.79
N ARG A 476 -16.80 -15.82 15.20
CA ARG A 476 -17.02 -17.26 15.41
C ARG A 476 -16.45 -17.80 16.73
N ARG A 477 -15.49 -17.11 17.36
CA ARG A 477 -14.92 -17.49 18.68
C ARG A 477 -15.55 -16.74 19.85
N HIS A 478 -16.11 -15.55 19.64
CA HIS A 478 -16.72 -14.76 20.70
C HIS A 478 -18.02 -15.43 21.20
N PRO A 479 -18.21 -15.66 22.51
CA PRO A 479 -19.38 -16.39 23.04
C PRO A 479 -20.73 -15.76 22.68
N LEU A 480 -20.83 -14.43 22.68
CA LEU A 480 -22.01 -13.66 22.24
C LEU A 480 -22.06 -13.34 20.73
N GLY A 481 -21.20 -13.95 19.90
CA GLY A 481 -21.18 -13.73 18.45
C GLY A 481 -20.94 -12.27 18.00
N LEU A 482 -20.21 -11.48 18.81
CA LEU A 482 -19.82 -10.10 18.49
C LEU A 482 -18.56 -10.11 17.60
N ARG A 483 -18.55 -9.27 16.56
CA ARG A 483 -17.36 -9.02 15.73
C ARG A 483 -16.50 -7.90 16.33
N LEU A 484 -15.25 -7.79 15.87
CA LEU A 484 -14.28 -6.85 16.43
C LEU A 484 -14.73 -5.38 16.36
N GLY A 485 -15.35 -4.94 15.26
CA GLY A 485 -15.93 -3.60 15.15
C GLY A 485 -17.05 -3.33 16.16
N ASP A 486 -17.89 -4.32 16.45
CA ASP A 486 -18.99 -4.20 17.43
C ASP A 486 -18.44 -4.05 18.86
N MET A 487 -17.35 -4.77 19.18
CA MET A 487 -16.62 -4.65 20.44
C MET A 487 -15.97 -3.27 20.60
N LEU A 488 -15.28 -2.76 19.56
CA LEU A 488 -14.62 -1.44 19.57
C LEU A 488 -15.62 -0.28 19.73
N ALA A 489 -16.79 -0.40 19.11
CA ALA A 489 -17.84 0.60 19.19
C ALA A 489 -18.72 0.50 20.46
N GLY A 490 -18.60 -0.58 21.24
CA GLY A 490 -19.52 -0.86 22.36
C GLY A 490 -20.96 -1.04 21.91
N THR A 491 -21.18 -1.68 20.75
CA THR A 491 -22.52 -1.88 20.14
C THR A 491 -22.90 -3.35 20.08
N GLU A 492 -24.20 -3.61 19.96
CA GLU A 492 -24.77 -4.94 19.72
C GLU A 492 -25.77 -4.88 18.56
N VAL A 493 -25.87 -5.97 17.77
CA VAL A 493 -26.89 -6.12 16.74
C VAL A 493 -28.01 -6.99 17.27
N VAL A 494 -29.21 -6.42 17.38
CA VAL A 494 -30.40 -7.05 17.93
C VAL A 494 -31.44 -7.25 16.84
N GLN A 495 -32.37 -8.19 17.03
CA GLN A 495 -33.61 -8.19 16.27
C GLN A 495 -34.36 -6.91 16.64
N GLY A 496 -34.60 -6.05 15.66
CA GLY A 496 -35.48 -4.92 15.85
C GLY A 496 -36.90 -5.46 15.86
N GLY A 497 -37.52 -5.48 17.05
CA GLY A 497 -38.95 -5.72 17.16
C GLY A 497 -39.69 -4.84 16.15
N ARG A 498 -40.60 -5.44 15.37
CA ARG A 498 -41.43 -4.69 14.41
C ARG A 498 -42.17 -3.60 15.18
N ARG A 499 -41.86 -2.34 14.87
CA ARG A 499 -42.73 -1.19 15.09
C ARG A 499 -43.48 -0.91 13.81
#